data_AF-A0A920UUQ3-F1
#
_entry.id   AF-A0A920UUQ3-F1
#
_cell.length_a   1.000
_cell.length_b   1.000
_cell.length_c   1.000
_cell.angle_alpha   90.00
_cell.angle_beta   90.00
_cell.angle_gamma   90.00
#
_symmetry.space_group_name_H-M   'P 1'
#
loop_
_entity.id
_entity.type
_entity.pdbx_description
1 polymer ?
#
loop_
_entity_poly.entity_id
_entity_poly.type
_entity_poly.pdbx_seq_one_letter_code
_entity_poly.pdbx_strand_id
1 'polypeptide(L)'
;MYRDNAPGVFPITMFVNKETQELHPRTAELFEEVAQRIEESGIDAWFELEPKELLGAEIDKYEKVTDTMDVWFDPGCYTFFSNGKAG
;
A
#
# COMPACT_ATOMS: atom_id res chain seq x y z
N MET A 1 19.36 -6.02 5.77
CA MET A 1 18.70 -4.98 6.59
C MET A 1 17.71 -4.30 5.67
N TYR A 2 16.41 -4.51 5.92
CA TYR A 2 15.33 -3.94 5.12
C TYR A 2 15.50 -2.42 5.04
N ARG A 3 15.49 -1.90 3.83
CA ARG A 3 15.61 -0.46 3.53
C ARG A 3 14.20 0.10 3.41
N ASP A 4 13.51 0.25 4.54
CA ASP A 4 12.16 0.83 4.59
C ASP A 4 12.17 2.38 4.42
N ASN A 5 13.28 2.93 3.92
CA ASN A 5 13.48 4.38 3.72
C ASN A 5 13.96 4.72 2.31
N ALA A 6 13.60 3.91 1.30
CA ALA A 6 13.79 4.30 -0.09
C ALA A 6 12.71 5.34 -0.48
N PRO A 7 13.08 6.50 -1.07
CA PRO A 7 12.11 7.48 -1.53
C PRO A 7 11.28 6.86 -2.67
N GLY A 8 10.07 6.38 -2.35
CA GLY A 8 9.17 5.76 -3.32
C GLY A 8 8.27 4.66 -2.77
N VAL A 9 8.59 4.01 -1.64
CA VAL A 9 7.77 2.89 -1.14
C VAL A 9 6.53 3.42 -0.42
N PHE A 10 5.35 3.18 -1.00
CA PHE A 10 4.06 3.44 -0.36
C PHE A 10 3.48 2.11 0.11
N PRO A 11 3.11 1.97 1.39
CA PRO A 11 2.49 0.75 1.88
C PRO A 11 1.08 0.64 1.27
N ILE A 12 0.72 -0.55 0.82
CA ILE A 12 -0.65 -0.83 0.40
C ILE A 12 -1.47 -1.09 1.66
N THR A 13 -2.10 -0.04 2.21
CA THR A 13 -2.86 -0.10 3.46
C THR A 13 -4.27 -0.65 3.23
N MET A 14 -4.35 -1.93 2.85
CA MET A 14 -5.61 -2.56 2.45
C MET A 14 -5.85 -3.88 3.18
N PHE A 15 -7.13 -4.26 3.26
CA PHE A 15 -7.55 -5.55 3.77
C PHE A 15 -8.23 -6.34 2.66
N VAL A 16 -7.81 -7.59 2.49
CA VAL A 16 -8.27 -8.49 1.43
C VAL A 16 -8.96 -9.69 2.05
N ASN A 17 -10.06 -10.14 1.45
CA ASN A 17 -10.75 -11.33 1.89
C ASN A 17 -9.92 -12.58 1.53
N LYS A 18 -9.68 -13.46 2.51
CA LYS A 18 -8.84 -14.65 2.33
C LYS A 18 -9.42 -15.63 1.30
N GLU A 19 -10.74 -15.72 1.18
CA GLU A 19 -11.43 -16.66 0.30
C GLU A 19 -11.67 -16.08 -1.10
N THR A 20 -12.18 -14.84 -1.17
CA THR A 20 -12.58 -14.24 -2.45
C THR A 20 -11.49 -13.42 -3.11
N GLN A 21 -10.43 -13.09 -2.37
CA GLN A 21 -9.37 -12.16 -2.80
C GLN A 21 -9.90 -10.76 -3.16
N GLU A 22 -11.11 -10.42 -2.69
CA GLU A 22 -11.70 -9.10 -2.88
C GLU A 22 -11.34 -8.15 -1.75
N LEU A 23 -11.28 -6.86 -2.06
CA LEU A 23 -11.04 -5.81 -1.07
C LEU A 23 -12.20 -5.71 -0.08
N HIS A 24 -11.89 -5.27 1.14
CA HIS A 24 -12.91 -5.01 2.14
C HIS A 24 -13.94 -3.98 1.62
N PRO A 25 -15.26 -4.18 1.80
CA PRO A 25 -16.26 -3.23 1.32
C PRO A 25 -16.09 -1.83 1.93
N ARG A 26 -15.55 -1.75 3.14
CA ARG A 26 -15.18 -0.50 3.85
C ARG A 26 -13.77 0.01 3.53
N THR A 27 -13.17 -0.37 2.39
CA THR A 27 -11.79 0.00 2.05
C THR A 27 -11.54 1.51 2.14
N ALA A 28 -12.46 2.36 1.67
CA ALA A 28 -12.28 3.81 1.72
C ALA A 28 -12.19 4.35 3.16
N GLU A 29 -13.09 3.91 4.04
CA GLU A 29 -13.10 4.30 5.45
C GLU A 29 -11.84 3.84 6.18
N LEU A 30 -11.44 2.58 5.96
CA LEU A 30 -10.23 1.99 6.55
C LEU A 30 -8.97 2.70 6.07
N PHE A 31 -8.93 3.07 4.79
CA PHE A 31 -7.80 3.80 4.21
C PHE A 31 -7.65 5.19 4.84
N GLU A 32 -8.76 5.92 5.02
CA GLU A 32 -8.74 7.24 5.65
C GLU A 32 -8.30 7.16 7.13
N GLU A 33 -8.82 6.17 7.85
CA GLU A 33 -8.43 5.88 9.23
C GLU A 33 -6.93 5.56 9.38
N VAL A 34 -6.36 4.82 8.43
CA VAL A 34 -4.94 4.51 8.43
C VAL A 34 -4.12 5.73 7.99
N ALA A 35 -4.59 6.49 7.00
CA ALA A 35 -3.91 7.69 6.52
C ALA A 35 -3.75 8.73 7.65
N GLN A 36 -4.78 8.95 8.47
CA GLN A 36 -4.70 9.83 9.64
C GLN A 36 -3.63 9.36 10.62
N ARG A 37 -3.59 8.06 10.93
CA ARG A 37 -2.57 7.47 11.83
C ARG A 37 -1.15 7.59 11.25
N ILE A 38 -0.99 7.40 9.94
CA ILE A 38 0.30 7.55 9.25
C ILE A 38 0.74 9.02 9.25
N GLU A 39 -0.18 9.96 9.08
CA GLU A 39 0.13 11.40 9.15
C GLU A 39 0.62 11.80 10.55
N GLU A 40 0.02 11.24 11.61
CA GLU A 40 0.38 11.53 12.99
C GLU A 40 1.65 10.80 13.47
N SER A 41 1.80 9.52 13.13
CA SER A 41 2.80 8.61 13.72
C SER A 41 3.79 8.02 12.71
N GLY A 42 3.67 8.38 11.42
CA GLY A 42 4.50 7.87 10.35
C GLY A 42 4.07 6.50 9.82
N ILE A 43 4.83 5.98 8.85
CA ILE A 43 4.52 4.72 8.16
C ILE A 43 4.49 3.51 9.10
N ASP A 44 5.29 3.55 10.18
CA ASP A 44 5.38 2.51 11.20
C ASP A 44 4.03 2.26 11.88
N ALA A 45 3.17 3.29 11.95
CA ALA A 45 1.82 3.17 12.50
C ALA A 45 0.98 2.10 11.80
N TRP A 46 1.11 1.95 10.47
CA TRP A 46 0.41 0.88 9.75
C TRP A 46 0.96 -0.50 10.10
N PHE A 47 2.28 -0.64 10.25
CA PHE A 47 2.91 -1.90 10.56
C PHE A 47 2.57 -2.36 11.98
N GLU A 48 2.59 -1.46 12.94
CA GLU A 48 2.24 -1.69 14.35
C GLU A 48 0.72 -1.83 14.59
N LEU A 49 -0.12 -1.33 13.67
CA LEU A 49 -1.57 -1.41 13.81
C LEU A 49 -2.06 -2.86 13.81
N GLU A 50 -2.77 -3.21 14.87
CA GLU A 50 -3.49 -4.47 15.00
C GLU A 50 -4.77 -4.44 14.14
N PRO A 51 -4.88 -5.29 13.10
CA PRO A 51 -6.06 -5.37 12.21
C PRO A 51 -7.39 -5.51 12.94
N LYS A 52 -7.37 -6.15 14.12
CA LYS A 52 -8.53 -6.36 14.96
C LYS A 52 -9.14 -5.05 15.46
N GLU A 53 -8.35 -3.99 15.60
CA GLU A 53 -8.86 -2.67 15.99
C GLU A 53 -9.76 -2.06 14.93
N LEU A 54 -9.49 -2.34 13.65
CA LEU A 54 -10.26 -1.83 12.51
C LEU A 54 -11.37 -2.79 12.05
N LEU A 55 -11.06 -4.08 12.01
CA LEU A 55 -11.96 -5.12 11.46
C LEU A 55 -12.79 -5.83 12.53
N GLY A 56 -12.41 -5.72 13.81
CA GLY A 56 -13.13 -6.35 14.91
C GLY A 56 -13.30 -7.86 14.74
N ALA A 57 -14.56 -8.30 14.63
CA ALA A 57 -14.92 -9.70 14.45
C ALA A 57 -14.72 -10.23 13.02
N GLU A 58 -14.50 -9.35 12.04
CA GLU A 58 -14.31 -9.74 10.64
C GLU A 58 -12.86 -10.17 10.35
N ILE A 59 -11.96 -10.03 11.31
CA ILE A 59 -10.53 -10.34 11.15
C ILE A 59 -10.24 -11.77 10.72
N ASP A 60 -11.13 -12.72 11.03
CA ASP A 60 -10.95 -14.10 10.61
C ASP A 60 -11.10 -14.25 9.08
N LYS A 61 -11.92 -13.41 8.45
CA LYS A 61 -12.23 -13.43 7.00
C LYS A 61 -11.26 -12.62 6.16
N TYR A 62 -10.59 -11.64 6.77
CA TYR A 62 -9.75 -10.68 6.07
C TYR A 62 -8.30 -10.78 6.53
N GLU A 63 -7.37 -10.52 5.63
CA GLU A 63 -5.95 -10.40 5.92
C GLU A 63 -5.46 -8.98 5.66
N LYS A 64 -4.55 -8.52 6.53
CA LYS A 64 -3.86 -7.24 6.38
C LYS A 64 -2.79 -7.41 5.31
N VAL A 65 -2.88 -6.63 4.24
CA VAL A 65 -1.83 -6.59 3.23
C VAL A 65 -0.66 -5.82 3.82
N THR A 66 0.43 -6.53 4.08
CA THR A 66 1.72 -5.95 4.49
C THR A 66 2.71 -5.91 3.34
N ASP A 67 2.29 -6.29 2.13
CA ASP A 67 3.13 -6.22 0.96
C ASP A 67 3.48 -4.77 0.63
N THR A 68 4.78 -4.50 0.61
CA THR A 68 5.34 -3.28 0.04
C THR A 68 5.43 -3.49 -1.46
N MET A 69 4.61 -2.78 -2.23
CA MET A 69 4.81 -2.75 -3.67
C MET A 69 6.10 -1.98 -3.96
N ASP A 70 7.15 -2.70 -4.39
CA ASP A 70 8.36 -2.11 -4.95
C ASP A 70 7.98 -1.37 -6.24
N VAL A 71 7.58 -0.10 -6.12
CA VAL A 71 7.66 0.83 -7.24
C VAL A 71 9.14 1.05 -7.48
N TRP A 72 9.71 0.16 -8.30
CA TRP A 72 10.85 0.54 -9.10
C TRP A 72 10.46 1.84 -9.78
N PHE A 73 11.05 2.93 -9.31
CA PHE A 73 11.20 4.15 -10.06
C PHE A 73 12.00 3.74 -11.31
N ASP A 74 11.32 3.24 -12.33
CA ASP A 74 11.89 3.12 -13.65
C ASP A 74 11.73 4.50 -14.29
N PRO A 75 12.81 5.30 -14.46
CA PRO A 75 12.76 6.59 -15.12
C PRO A 75 12.52 6.47 -16.65
N GLY A 76 11.91 5.38 -17.13
CA GLY A 76 11.86 5.00 -18.54
C GLY A 76 10.63 5.46 -19.33
N CYS A 77 9.58 6.02 -18.71
CA CYS A 77 8.32 6.30 -19.42
C CYS A 77 7.90 7.77 -19.49
N TYR A 78 8.74 8.70 -19.06
CA TYR A 78 8.56 10.11 -19.39
C TYR A 78 9.50 10.47 -20.54
N THR A 79 8.93 10.73 -21.70
CA THR A 79 9.58 11.53 -22.76
C THR A 79 10.63 10.78 -23.58
N PHE A 80 10.25 10.14 -24.69
CA PHE A 80 10.91 10.38 -25.99
C PHE A 80 10.08 9.84 -27.15
N PHE A 81 8.94 10.48 -27.36
CA PHE A 81 8.43 10.69 -28.71
C PHE A 81 9.33 11.75 -29.37
N SER A 82 10.45 11.35 -29.95
CA SER A 82 11.08 12.14 -31.03
C SER A 82 11.53 11.22 -32.15
N ASN A 83 10.83 11.34 -33.27
CA ASN A 83 11.30 11.01 -34.60
C ASN A 83 12.80 11.27 -34.80
N GLY A 84 13.46 10.44 -35.60
CA GLY A 84 14.65 10.89 -36.34
C GLY A 84 15.70 9.84 -36.65
N LYS A 85 15.50 9.15 -37.78
CA LYS A 85 16.51 8.78 -38.79
C LYS A 85 17.99 8.53 -38.42
N ALA A 86 18.46 7.44 -39.03
CA ALA A 86 19.74 7.27 -39.75
C ALA A 86 20.97 6.88 -38.95
N GLY A 87 21.71 5.92 -39.54
CA GLY A 87 22.96 5.36 -39.07
C GLY A 87 23.09 3.91 -39.48
#